data_AF-A0AAN8WRK6-F1
#
_entry.id   AF-A0AAN8WRK6-F1
#
_cell.length_a   1.000
_cell.length_b   1.000
_cell.length_c   1.000
_cell.angle_alpha   90.00
_cell.angle_beta   90.00
_cell.angle_gamma   90.00
#
_symmetry.space_group_name_H-M   'P 1'
#
loop_
_entity.id
_entity.type
_entity.pdbx_description
1 polymer ?
#
loop_
_entity_poly.entity_id
_entity_poly.type
_entity_poly.pdbx_seq_one_letter_code
_entity_poly.pdbx_strand_id
1 'polypeptide(L)'
;MITSYMKNRNENFFFPTGQYLEDKGFVAFAFLNVVWASIWLEAWKRKSAALAFRWGTLDSHQEVFADPRPQFKGELQICSVTGRLLPHYPSWKRNLTRYLVTLPLLFLSLVVVFYVMIFVLRFQDSCEEFLVSHNLPTILKKAPKMIMAIPIGLFNKWYTKLAYWLNDKENYRTEEAYQNHLIVKLLLLRFVNSFLSLFYIAFYIQDLTRLREQLAALLLMKQLTGNFKESLVPYLKKRLQQAKLSHDLFGALKKDKSPKDGQESYDSDDSDDEITDSQAGQDLPDGDRRISQVEVECKMGKYDGTFKDYLEMFIQFGYVTLFSPAFPLAAAFAVVSNFIEIRSDAFKMCYVLQRPFGERAQSIGVWQDAMELMGVLSIIVNCAMIGMSGHIQHIYPNISIIEVILLMVLLEHILIALKYGISYAIPDVPEWIENKMAKIEFQRREALKTLEKNFSKKKD
;
A
#
# COMPACT_ATOMS: atom_id res chain seq x y z
N MET A 1 32.98 -6.44 26.82
CA MET A 1 31.87 -5.53 27.22
C MET A 1 30.51 -6.18 27.04
N ILE A 2 30.24 -6.88 25.92
CA ILE A 2 29.00 -7.66 25.68
C ILE A 2 28.80 -8.81 26.68
N THR A 3 29.87 -9.52 27.04
CA THR A 3 29.86 -10.61 28.04
C THR A 3 29.63 -10.15 29.48
N SER A 4 29.92 -8.89 29.80
CA SER A 4 29.72 -8.35 31.15
C SER A 4 28.32 -7.78 31.35
N TYR A 5 27.62 -7.42 30.26
CA TYR A 5 26.27 -6.86 30.31
C TYR A 5 25.20 -7.95 30.42
N MET A 6 25.46 -9.15 29.89
CA MET A 6 24.55 -10.31 30.06
C MET A 6 24.64 -10.99 31.43
N LYS A 7 25.71 -10.73 32.21
CA LYS A 7 25.95 -11.43 33.48
C LYS A 7 25.12 -10.89 34.67
N ASN A 8 24.53 -9.70 34.54
CA ASN A 8 23.88 -9.01 35.66
C ASN A 8 22.35 -9.19 35.76
N ARG A 9 21.78 -10.22 35.10
CA ARG A 9 20.36 -10.58 35.21
C ARG A 9 20.11 -11.96 35.86
N ASN A 10 21.10 -12.49 36.57
CA ASN A 10 21.04 -13.80 37.22
C ASN A 10 20.66 -13.75 38.72
N GLU A 11 19.66 -12.96 39.08
CA GLU A 11 19.01 -13.08 40.40
C GLU A 11 17.49 -13.11 40.22
N ASN A 12 16.98 -14.27 39.84
CA ASN A 12 15.61 -14.72 40.11
C ASN A 12 15.65 -16.24 40.30
N PHE A 13 16.06 -16.66 41.51
CA PHE A 13 16.24 -18.05 41.95
C PHE A 13 14.90 -18.76 42.29
N PHE A 14 13.85 -18.55 41.49
CA PHE A 14 12.59 -19.28 41.62
C PHE A 14 11.93 -19.39 40.24
N PHE A 15 12.03 -20.57 39.60
CA PHE A 15 11.40 -20.85 38.32
C PHE A 15 9.88 -21.06 38.50
N PRO A 16 9.00 -20.22 37.91
CA PRO A 16 7.57 -20.47 37.90
C PRO A 16 7.24 -21.27 36.63
N THR A 17 6.49 -22.35 36.77
CA THR A 17 6.06 -23.24 35.67
C THR A 17 5.37 -22.51 34.50
N GLY A 18 4.91 -21.27 34.71
CA GLY A 18 4.34 -20.40 33.67
C GLY A 18 5.34 -19.90 32.62
N GLN A 19 6.59 -19.61 32.99
CA GLN A 19 7.55 -18.98 32.07
C GLN A 19 8.09 -19.98 31.02
N TYR A 20 8.31 -21.23 31.41
CA TYR A 20 8.66 -22.31 30.47
C TYR A 20 7.53 -22.62 29.47
N LEU A 21 6.28 -22.50 29.91
CA LEU A 21 5.10 -22.66 29.04
C LEU A 21 4.97 -21.48 28.07
N GLU A 22 5.23 -20.26 28.55
CA GLU A 22 5.30 -19.05 27.72
C GLU A 22 6.38 -19.18 26.64
N ASP A 23 7.59 -19.65 27.00
CA ASP A 23 8.70 -19.82 26.06
C ASP A 23 8.36 -20.83 24.95
N LYS A 24 7.72 -21.95 25.30
CA LYS A 24 7.22 -22.92 24.32
C LYS A 24 6.08 -22.36 23.47
N GLY A 25 5.17 -21.61 24.09
CA GLY A 25 4.06 -20.95 23.41
C GLY A 25 4.56 -19.96 22.35
N PHE A 26 5.63 -19.23 22.65
CA PHE A 26 6.27 -18.28 21.74
C PHE A 26 6.82 -18.95 20.48
N VAL A 27 7.57 -20.06 20.63
CA VAL A 27 8.10 -20.82 19.50
C VAL A 27 6.98 -21.47 18.68
N ALA A 28 5.99 -22.06 19.35
CA ALA A 28 4.83 -22.66 18.69
C ALA A 28 4.01 -21.64 17.90
N PHE A 29 3.82 -20.43 18.46
CA PHE A 29 3.11 -19.35 17.79
C PHE A 29 3.87 -18.83 16.56
N ALA A 30 5.20 -18.69 16.65
CA ALA A 30 6.02 -18.31 15.50
C ALA A 30 5.89 -19.33 14.35
N PHE A 31 5.92 -20.63 14.66
CA PHE A 31 5.68 -21.69 13.66
C PHE A 31 4.28 -21.59 13.04
N LEU A 32 3.24 -21.46 13.89
CA LEU A 32 1.86 -21.33 13.43
C LEU A 32 1.68 -20.12 12.52
N ASN A 33 2.31 -19.00 12.84
CA ASN A 33 2.26 -17.78 12.05
C ASN A 33 2.90 -17.97 10.66
N VAL A 34 4.02 -18.67 10.56
CA VAL A 34 4.66 -19.00 9.27
C VAL A 34 3.76 -19.87 8.40
N VAL A 35 3.18 -20.93 8.98
CA VAL A 35 2.24 -21.83 8.27
C VAL A 35 1.00 -21.05 7.82
N TRP A 36 0.41 -20.26 8.71
CA TRP A 36 -0.77 -19.45 8.42
C TRP A 36 -0.49 -18.43 7.30
N ALA A 37 0.59 -17.66 7.40
CA ALA A 37 0.94 -16.65 6.41
C ALA A 37 1.19 -17.29 5.03
N SER A 38 1.85 -18.45 4.99
CA SER A 38 2.10 -19.20 3.76
C SER A 38 0.79 -19.67 3.13
N ILE A 39 -0.07 -20.34 3.90
CA ILE A 39 -1.36 -20.82 3.40
C ILE A 39 -2.25 -19.67 2.94
N TRP A 40 -2.27 -18.55 3.67
CA TRP A 40 -3.10 -17.40 3.33
C TRP A 40 -2.67 -16.76 2.01
N LEU A 41 -1.37 -16.56 1.79
CA LEU A 41 -0.84 -15.99 0.53
C LEU A 41 -1.16 -16.89 -0.67
N GLU A 42 -1.01 -18.21 -0.52
CA GLU A 42 -1.35 -19.18 -1.57
C GLU A 42 -2.86 -19.24 -1.83
N ALA A 43 -3.67 -19.23 -0.76
CA ALA A 43 -5.12 -19.19 -0.87
C ALA A 43 -5.60 -17.91 -1.56
N TRP A 44 -4.93 -16.78 -1.32
CA TRP A 44 -5.24 -15.51 -1.99
C TRP A 44 -4.93 -15.56 -3.48
N LYS A 45 -3.79 -16.11 -3.92
CA LYS A 45 -3.48 -16.31 -5.35
C LYS A 45 -4.59 -17.10 -6.05
N ARG A 46 -5.01 -18.22 -5.44
CA ARG A 46 -6.12 -19.05 -5.94
C ARG A 46 -7.44 -18.31 -6.01
N LYS A 47 -7.75 -17.51 -4.99
CA LYS A 47 -8.98 -16.71 -4.94
C LYS A 47 -8.96 -15.58 -5.96
N SER A 48 -7.82 -14.91 -6.13
CA SER A 48 -7.60 -13.86 -7.13
C SER A 48 -7.82 -14.39 -8.53
N ALA A 49 -7.24 -15.55 -8.86
CA ALA A 49 -7.44 -16.20 -10.16
C ALA A 49 -8.93 -16.52 -10.41
N ALA A 50 -9.64 -17.03 -9.41
CA ALA A 50 -11.08 -17.28 -9.49
C ALA A 50 -11.92 -16.02 -9.74
N LEU A 51 -11.56 -14.90 -9.10
CA LEU A 51 -12.24 -13.63 -9.29
C LEU A 51 -11.93 -13.03 -10.67
N ALA A 52 -10.66 -13.03 -11.09
CA ALA A 52 -10.25 -12.54 -12.39
C ALA A 52 -10.91 -13.34 -13.54
N PHE A 53 -11.02 -14.66 -13.40
CA PHE A 53 -11.75 -15.49 -14.36
C PHE A 53 -13.23 -15.12 -14.41
N ARG A 54 -13.87 -14.97 -13.23
CA ARG A 54 -15.30 -14.60 -13.14
C ARG A 54 -15.60 -13.23 -13.73
N TRP A 55 -14.68 -12.28 -13.58
CA TRP A 55 -14.80 -10.93 -14.12
C TRP A 55 -14.36 -10.82 -15.59
N GLY A 56 -13.83 -11.90 -16.18
CA GLY A 56 -13.32 -11.89 -17.54
C GLY A 56 -12.08 -11.00 -17.72
N THR A 57 -11.31 -10.79 -16.64
CA THR A 57 -10.04 -10.06 -16.67
C THR A 57 -8.84 -11.00 -16.73
N LEU A 58 -9.02 -12.30 -16.50
CA LEU A 58 -7.97 -13.32 -16.61
C LEU A 58 -7.67 -13.66 -18.09
N ASP A 59 -6.90 -12.82 -18.77
CA ASP A 59 -6.43 -13.07 -20.14
C ASP A 59 -4.91 -12.87 -20.23
N SER A 60 -4.16 -13.96 -20.43
CA SER A 60 -2.69 -14.01 -20.38
C SER A 60 -1.96 -13.13 -21.42
N HIS A 61 -2.64 -12.60 -22.44
CA HIS A 61 -2.01 -11.86 -23.55
C HIS A 61 -2.22 -10.34 -23.51
N GLN A 62 -2.80 -9.81 -22.45
CA GLN A 62 -3.21 -8.40 -22.38
C GLN A 62 -2.01 -7.44 -22.51
N GLU A 63 -0.82 -7.76 -21.98
CA GLU A 63 0.34 -6.87 -22.06
C GLU A 63 0.82 -6.60 -23.50
N VAL A 64 0.71 -7.59 -24.39
CA VAL A 64 1.16 -7.46 -25.79
C VAL A 64 0.24 -6.52 -26.56
N PHE A 65 -1.07 -6.64 -26.31
CA PHE A 65 -2.13 -5.87 -26.96
C PHE A 65 -2.47 -4.57 -26.23
N ALA A 66 -1.91 -4.34 -25.04
CA ALA A 66 -2.12 -3.10 -24.30
C ALA A 66 -1.52 -1.91 -25.06
N ASP A 67 -2.33 -0.86 -25.15
CA ASP A 67 -1.90 0.41 -25.72
C ASP A 67 -0.79 1.03 -24.85
N PRO A 68 0.22 1.66 -25.47
CA PRO A 68 1.25 2.35 -24.73
C PRO A 68 0.65 3.51 -23.94
N ARG A 69 1.19 3.77 -22.74
CA ARG A 69 0.78 4.92 -21.93
C ARG A 69 1.03 6.22 -22.71
N PRO A 70 0.21 7.28 -22.53
CA PRO A 70 0.36 8.53 -23.27
C PRO A 70 1.74 9.21 -23.12
N GLN A 71 2.41 8.97 -21.99
CA GLN A 71 3.71 9.55 -21.66
C GLN A 71 4.90 8.72 -22.18
N PHE A 72 4.65 7.56 -22.80
CA PHE A 72 5.70 6.68 -23.31
C PHE A 72 6.36 7.29 -24.53
N LYS A 73 7.69 7.37 -24.53
CA LYS A 73 8.49 7.95 -25.61
C LYS A 73 9.22 6.85 -26.37
N GLY A 74 9.16 6.86 -27.69
CA GLY A 74 9.83 5.87 -28.52
C GLY A 74 9.83 6.26 -29.99
N GLU A 75 10.63 5.56 -30.78
CA GLU A 75 10.62 5.69 -32.24
C GLU A 75 9.42 4.93 -32.78
N LEU A 76 8.69 5.51 -33.73
CA LEU A 76 7.54 4.85 -34.34
C LEU A 76 8.01 3.69 -35.21
N GLN A 77 7.58 2.48 -34.87
CA GLN A 77 7.90 1.25 -35.59
C GLN A 77 6.63 0.45 -35.83
N ILE A 78 6.59 -0.30 -36.94
CA ILE A 78 5.48 -1.20 -37.23
C ILE A 78 5.59 -2.40 -36.30
N CYS A 79 4.56 -2.66 -35.52
CA CYS A 79 4.51 -3.81 -34.63
C CYS A 79 4.43 -5.10 -35.45
N SER A 80 5.36 -6.04 -35.24
CA SER A 80 5.39 -7.34 -35.91
C SER A 80 4.18 -8.21 -35.61
N VAL A 81 3.49 -7.97 -34.48
CA VAL A 81 2.33 -8.75 -34.04
C VAL A 81 1.01 -8.13 -34.50
N THR A 82 0.81 -6.84 -34.26
CA THR A 82 -0.48 -6.17 -34.54
C THR A 82 -0.51 -5.47 -35.90
N GLY A 83 0.64 -5.31 -36.57
CA GLY A 83 0.76 -4.52 -37.79
C GLY A 83 0.54 -3.01 -37.60
N ARG A 84 0.29 -2.54 -36.38
CA ARG A 84 0.04 -1.12 -36.07
C ARG A 84 1.36 -0.37 -35.89
N LEU A 85 1.36 0.91 -36.29
CA LEU A 85 2.47 1.81 -36.02
C LEU A 85 2.44 2.20 -34.54
N LEU A 86 3.39 1.71 -33.75
CA LEU A 86 3.48 1.94 -32.32
C LEU A 86 4.85 2.51 -31.94
N PRO A 87 4.94 3.38 -30.92
CA PRO A 87 6.22 3.77 -30.37
C PRO A 87 6.96 2.54 -29.82
N HIS A 88 8.24 2.42 -30.13
CA HIS A 88 9.13 1.38 -29.65
C HIS A 88 10.32 2.00 -28.93
N TYR A 89 10.69 1.41 -27.78
CA TYR A 89 11.85 1.82 -27.00
C TYR A 89 12.69 0.58 -26.66
N PRO A 90 14.00 0.57 -27.00
CA PRO A 90 14.82 -0.60 -26.81
C PRO A 90 15.01 -0.95 -25.33
N SER A 91 14.76 -2.21 -24.98
CA SER A 91 14.83 -2.71 -23.60
C SER A 91 16.23 -2.58 -22.98
N TRP A 92 17.31 -2.71 -23.76
CA TRP A 92 18.68 -2.59 -23.26
C TRP A 92 18.95 -1.18 -22.71
N LYS A 93 18.42 -0.13 -23.36
CA LYS A 93 18.58 1.26 -22.92
C LYS A 93 17.84 1.51 -21.62
N ARG A 94 16.65 0.92 -21.47
CA ARG A 94 15.90 0.94 -20.19
C ARG A 94 16.67 0.21 -19.09
N ASN A 95 17.18 -0.99 -19.38
CA ASN A 95 17.93 -1.78 -18.41
C ASN A 95 19.22 -1.06 -17.97
N LEU A 96 19.91 -0.38 -18.89
CA LEU A 96 21.08 0.43 -18.58
C LEU A 96 20.74 1.54 -17.57
N THR A 97 19.67 2.30 -17.81
CA THR A 97 19.18 3.31 -16.86
C THR A 97 18.83 2.68 -15.52
N ARG A 98 18.12 1.55 -15.52
CA ARG A 98 17.72 0.85 -14.30
C ARG A 98 18.92 0.44 -13.45
N TYR A 99 19.90 -0.24 -14.05
CA TYR A 99 21.03 -0.80 -13.31
C TYR A 99 22.10 0.24 -12.95
N LEU A 100 22.35 1.23 -13.81
CA LEU A 100 23.43 2.21 -13.59
C LEU A 100 22.97 3.51 -12.91
N VAL A 101 21.68 3.85 -12.99
CA VAL A 101 21.15 5.09 -12.42
C VAL A 101 20.16 4.80 -11.31
N THR A 102 19.11 4.02 -11.60
CA THR A 102 18.03 3.82 -10.63
C THR A 102 18.48 3.03 -9.40
N LEU A 103 19.05 1.84 -9.57
CA LEU A 103 19.44 1.01 -8.42
C LEU A 103 20.49 1.67 -7.53
N PRO A 104 21.56 2.30 -8.05
CA PRO A 104 22.55 2.99 -7.20
C PRO A 104 21.95 4.17 -6.44
N LEU A 105 21.09 4.98 -7.07
CA LEU A 105 20.43 6.11 -6.39
C LEU A 105 19.42 5.63 -5.34
N LEU A 106 18.68 4.55 -5.61
CA LEU A 106 17.81 3.93 -4.62
C LEU A 106 18.62 3.41 -3.44
N PHE A 107 19.71 2.68 -3.69
CA PHE A 107 20.58 2.19 -2.63
C PHE A 107 21.16 3.33 -1.79
N LEU A 108 21.71 4.37 -2.43
CA LEU A 108 22.23 5.56 -1.75
C LEU A 108 21.16 6.22 -0.88
N SER A 109 19.96 6.40 -1.42
CA SER A 109 18.87 7.03 -0.67
C SER A 109 18.41 6.18 0.52
N LEU A 110 18.42 4.85 0.43
CA LEU A 110 18.14 3.96 1.56
C LEU A 110 19.23 4.05 2.63
N VAL A 111 20.50 4.12 2.24
CA VAL A 111 21.62 4.33 3.16
C VAL A 111 21.48 5.68 3.88
N VAL A 112 21.15 6.75 3.17
CA VAL A 112 20.90 8.07 3.77
C VAL A 112 19.76 8.01 4.78
N VAL A 113 18.64 7.36 4.45
CA VAL A 113 17.51 7.19 5.38
C VAL A 113 17.92 6.45 6.62
N PHE A 114 18.68 5.37 6.47
CA PHE A 114 19.15 4.56 7.58
C PHE A 114 19.98 5.42 8.55
N TYR A 115 20.96 6.17 8.06
CA TYR A 115 21.77 7.05 8.89
C TYR A 115 20.96 8.20 9.52
N VAL A 116 20.07 8.84 8.76
CA VAL A 116 19.20 9.90 9.29
C VAL A 116 18.29 9.35 10.39
N MET A 117 17.73 8.16 10.22
CA MET A 117 16.88 7.53 11.23
C MET A 117 17.65 7.24 12.51
N ILE A 118 18.83 6.63 12.41
CA ILE A 118 19.68 6.37 13.59
C ILE A 118 20.07 7.67 14.28
N PHE A 119 20.43 8.70 13.51
CA PHE A 119 20.71 10.03 14.05
C PHE A 119 19.49 10.61 14.78
N VAL A 120 18.31 10.53 14.18
CA VAL A 120 17.04 10.99 14.78
C VAL A 120 16.78 10.28 16.11
N LEU A 121 16.93 8.96 16.15
CA LEU A 121 16.71 8.16 17.35
C LEU A 121 17.72 8.52 18.45
N ARG A 122 19.01 8.59 18.13
CA ARG A 122 20.06 8.96 19.10
C ARG A 122 19.88 10.37 19.63
N PHE A 123 19.57 11.31 18.75
CA PHE A 123 19.30 12.69 19.13
C PHE A 123 18.06 12.79 20.03
N GLN A 124 17.01 12.02 19.73
CA GLN A 124 15.81 11.96 20.57
C GLN A 124 16.15 11.46 21.98
N ASP A 125 16.94 10.39 22.10
CA ASP A 125 17.38 9.85 23.39
C ASP A 125 18.21 10.87 24.17
N SER A 126 19.19 11.53 23.53
CA SER A 126 19.99 12.60 24.15
C SER A 126 19.13 13.76 24.65
N CYS A 127 18.13 14.19 23.85
CA CYS A 127 17.21 15.24 24.27
C CYS A 127 16.33 14.81 25.44
N GLU A 128 15.83 13.57 25.43
CA GLU A 128 14.98 13.05 26.51
C GLU A 128 15.75 12.97 27.84
N GLU A 129 17.00 12.50 27.81
CA GLU A 129 17.89 12.51 28.99
C GLU A 129 18.13 13.91 29.54
N PHE A 130 18.45 14.88 28.68
CA PHE A 130 18.68 16.27 29.07
C PHE A 130 17.42 16.92 29.66
N LEU A 131 16.23 16.65 29.09
CA LEU A 131 14.97 17.20 29.57
C LEU A 131 14.51 16.56 30.89
N VAL A 132 14.87 15.29 31.12
CA VAL A 132 14.63 14.60 32.40
C VAL A 132 15.56 15.15 33.48
N SER A 133 16.85 15.38 33.18
CA SER A 133 17.81 15.90 34.15
C SER A 133 17.45 17.30 34.66
N HIS A 134 16.79 18.12 33.83
CA HIS A 134 16.32 19.46 34.18
C HIS A 134 14.88 19.50 34.73
N ASN A 135 14.25 18.34 34.93
CA ASN A 135 12.92 18.17 35.51
C ASN A 135 11.80 19.03 34.85
N LEU A 136 11.86 19.17 33.52
CA LEU A 136 10.94 20.02 32.75
C LEU A 136 9.52 19.42 32.65
N PRO A 137 8.49 20.26 32.39
CA PRO A 137 7.11 19.80 32.30
C PRO A 137 6.91 18.78 31.17
N THR A 138 5.97 17.85 31.38
CA THR A 138 5.70 16.69 30.49
C THR A 138 5.40 17.07 29.04
N ILE A 139 4.85 18.27 28.80
CA ILE A 139 4.57 18.79 27.45
C ILE A 139 5.88 19.06 26.70
N LEU A 140 6.88 19.64 27.38
CA LEU A 140 8.17 19.96 26.78
C LEU A 140 8.98 18.69 26.47
N LYS A 141 8.82 17.63 27.28
CA LYS A 141 9.38 16.29 27.02
C LYS A 141 8.85 15.67 25.71
N LYS A 142 7.65 16.05 25.25
CA LYS A 142 7.08 15.57 23.97
C LYS A 142 7.49 16.43 22.76
N ALA A 143 8.01 17.62 22.97
CA ALA A 143 8.33 18.56 21.88
C ALA A 143 9.41 18.04 20.91
N PRO A 144 10.51 17.41 21.34
CA PRO A 144 11.51 16.86 20.41
C PRO A 144 10.89 15.85 19.43
N LYS A 145 10.02 14.96 19.92
CA LYS A 145 9.33 13.97 19.08
C LYS A 145 8.49 14.61 17.97
N MET A 146 7.86 15.76 18.24
CA MET A 146 7.10 16.54 17.25
C MET A 146 8.00 17.26 16.25
N ILE A 147 9.10 17.86 16.71
CA ILE A 147 10.05 18.58 15.85
C ILE A 147 10.72 17.62 14.87
N MET A 148 11.11 16.43 15.32
CA MET A 148 11.77 15.41 14.49
C MET A 148 10.84 14.81 13.43
N ALA A 149 9.51 14.94 13.56
CA ALA A 149 8.57 14.52 12.54
C ALA A 149 8.63 15.38 11.25
N ILE A 150 9.07 16.65 11.35
CA ILE A 150 9.11 17.59 10.21
C ILE A 150 10.18 17.16 9.19
N PRO A 151 11.46 16.94 9.56
CA PRO A 151 12.48 16.45 8.62
C PRO A 151 12.08 15.13 7.95
N ILE A 152 11.51 14.18 8.69
CA ILE A 152 11.03 12.90 8.15
C ILE A 152 9.95 13.14 7.08
N GLY A 153 9.01 14.06 7.34
CA GLY A 153 7.98 14.44 6.39
C GLY A 153 8.54 15.07 5.10
N LEU A 154 9.52 15.96 5.22
CA LEU A 154 10.20 16.58 4.08
C LEU A 154 10.97 15.55 3.25
N PHE A 155 11.71 14.65 3.91
CA PHE A 155 12.45 13.59 3.24
C PHE A 155 11.52 12.65 2.46
N ASN A 156 10.40 12.24 3.06
CA ASN A 156 9.39 11.41 2.38
C ASN A 156 8.87 12.08 1.09
N LYS A 157 8.62 13.40 1.13
CA LYS A 157 8.20 14.16 -0.05
C LYS A 157 9.29 14.19 -1.12
N TRP A 158 10.53 14.43 -0.72
CA TRP A 158 11.69 14.46 -1.63
C TRP A 158 11.91 13.11 -2.30
N TYR A 159 11.93 12.01 -1.53
CA TYR A 159 12.09 10.66 -2.08
C TYR A 159 10.95 10.28 -3.01
N THR A 160 9.70 10.64 -2.68
CA THR A 160 8.57 10.38 -3.57
C THR A 160 8.81 11.04 -4.93
N LYS A 161 9.24 12.32 -4.95
CA LYS A 161 9.61 13.01 -6.20
C LYS A 161 10.75 12.31 -6.94
N LEU A 162 11.78 11.86 -6.22
CA LEU A 162 12.90 11.11 -6.80
C LEU A 162 12.41 9.80 -7.44
N ALA A 163 11.53 9.05 -6.77
CA ALA A 163 10.99 7.79 -7.28
C ALA A 163 10.20 7.99 -8.58
N TYR A 164 9.34 9.01 -8.65
CA TYR A 164 8.63 9.38 -9.88
C TYR A 164 9.61 9.75 -10.99
N TRP A 165 10.59 10.62 -10.69
CA TRP A 165 11.59 11.04 -11.67
C TRP A 165 12.40 9.86 -12.23
N LEU A 166 12.80 8.92 -11.37
CA LEU A 166 13.50 7.69 -11.77
C LEU A 166 12.61 6.80 -12.66
N ASN A 167 11.35 6.62 -12.28
CA ASN A 167 10.42 5.77 -13.02
C ASN A 167 10.08 6.37 -14.41
N ASP A 168 9.94 7.69 -14.48
CA ASP A 168 9.75 8.41 -15.74
C ASP A 168 10.97 8.28 -16.66
N LYS A 169 12.19 8.28 -16.09
CA LYS A 169 13.44 8.09 -16.84
C LYS A 169 13.59 6.67 -17.39
N GLU A 170 13.06 5.67 -16.70
CA GLU A 170 13.05 4.26 -17.15
C GLU A 170 12.08 4.03 -18.33
N ASN A 171 11.09 4.91 -18.51
CA ASN A 171 10.22 4.96 -19.69
C ASN A 171 9.52 3.62 -19.99
N TYR A 172 8.60 3.22 -19.11
CA TYR A 172 7.79 2.02 -19.27
C TYR A 172 6.69 2.18 -20.33
N ARG A 173 6.44 1.11 -21.09
CA ARG A 173 5.44 1.09 -22.18
C ARG A 173 4.00 1.10 -21.65
N THR A 174 3.67 0.19 -20.75
CA THR A 174 2.30 0.02 -20.22
C THR A 174 2.16 0.72 -18.87
N GLU A 175 0.93 1.16 -18.54
CA GLU A 175 0.64 1.80 -17.26
C GLU A 175 0.85 0.83 -16.09
N GLU A 176 0.42 -0.42 -16.23
CA GLU A 176 0.65 -1.48 -15.25
C GLU A 176 2.14 -1.66 -14.92
N ALA A 177 3.01 -1.78 -15.92
CA ALA A 177 4.45 -1.91 -15.70
C ALA A 177 5.06 -0.67 -15.05
N TYR A 178 4.59 0.53 -15.42
CA TYR A 178 5.00 1.78 -14.78
C TYR A 178 4.63 1.78 -13.30
N GLN A 179 3.38 1.49 -12.97
CA GLN A 179 2.89 1.46 -11.59
C GLN A 179 3.60 0.39 -10.77
N ASN A 180 3.72 -0.84 -11.27
CA ASN A 180 4.40 -1.94 -10.59
C ASN A 180 5.84 -1.56 -10.17
N HIS A 181 6.62 -0.94 -11.05
CA HIS A 181 7.98 -0.52 -10.72
C HIS A 181 8.02 0.71 -9.80
N LEU A 182 7.05 1.62 -9.90
CA LEU A 182 6.94 2.76 -8.98
C LEU A 182 6.60 2.28 -7.56
N ILE A 183 5.68 1.33 -7.44
CA ILE A 183 5.26 0.72 -6.18
C ILE A 183 6.48 0.15 -5.46
N VAL A 184 7.32 -0.65 -6.14
CA VAL A 184 8.55 -1.20 -5.55
C VAL A 184 9.47 -0.10 -5.02
N LYS A 185 9.72 0.95 -5.82
CA LYS A 185 10.59 2.06 -5.41
C LYS A 185 10.06 2.76 -4.17
N LEU A 186 8.77 3.05 -4.11
CA LEU A 186 8.15 3.68 -2.96
C LEU A 186 8.12 2.75 -1.75
N LEU A 187 7.81 1.48 -1.96
CA LEU A 187 7.69 0.47 -0.91
C LEU A 187 8.98 0.31 -0.10
N LEU A 188 10.14 0.29 -0.76
CA LEU A 188 11.45 0.17 -0.09
C LEU A 188 11.64 1.24 0.99
N LEU A 189 11.37 2.51 0.66
CA LEU A 189 11.45 3.59 1.65
C LEU A 189 10.41 3.43 2.75
N ARG A 190 9.16 3.11 2.37
CA ARG A 190 8.07 2.96 3.35
C ARG A 190 8.37 1.85 4.35
N PHE A 191 8.91 0.74 3.88
CA PHE A 191 9.34 -0.37 4.72
C PHE A 191 10.41 0.08 5.73
N VAL A 192 11.48 0.75 5.29
CA VAL A 192 12.51 1.25 6.22
C VAL A 192 11.90 2.22 7.23
N ASN A 193 11.09 3.18 6.80
CA ASN A 193 10.49 4.16 7.70
C ASN A 193 9.50 3.56 8.70
N SER A 194 8.81 2.48 8.34
CA SER A 194 7.83 1.82 9.21
C SER A 194 8.45 0.81 10.18
N PHE A 195 9.50 0.09 9.77
CA PHE A 195 10.04 -1.04 10.53
C PHE A 195 11.42 -0.81 11.14
N LEU A 196 12.20 0.17 10.66
CA LEU A 196 13.59 0.35 11.14
C LEU A 196 13.66 0.69 12.64
N SER A 197 12.73 1.49 13.16
CA SER A 197 12.68 1.79 14.60
C SER A 197 12.32 0.56 15.44
N LEU A 198 11.43 -0.31 14.94
CA LEU A 198 11.07 -1.56 15.58
C LEU A 198 12.23 -2.56 15.56
N PHE A 199 12.94 -2.65 14.43
CA PHE A 199 14.16 -3.45 14.32
C PHE A 199 15.26 -2.93 15.25
N TYR A 200 15.42 -1.62 15.39
CA TYR A 200 16.35 -1.05 16.35
C TYR A 200 16.01 -1.47 17.79
N ILE A 201 14.74 -1.43 18.19
CA ILE A 201 14.34 -1.85 19.54
C ILE A 201 14.52 -3.36 19.73
N ALA A 202 14.10 -4.16 18.74
CA ALA A 202 14.15 -5.61 18.81
C ALA A 202 15.59 -6.16 18.83
N PHE A 203 16.46 -5.65 17.95
CA PHE A 203 17.79 -6.22 17.70
C PHE A 203 18.92 -5.49 18.42
N TYR A 204 18.84 -4.16 18.57
CA TYR A 204 19.91 -3.36 19.19
C TYR A 204 19.67 -3.11 20.68
N ILE A 205 18.47 -2.65 21.05
CA ILE A 205 18.12 -2.43 22.48
C ILE A 205 17.79 -3.77 23.17
N GLN A 206 17.19 -4.71 22.44
CA GLN A 206 16.77 -6.04 22.93
C GLN A 206 15.70 -5.95 24.05
N ASP A 207 14.76 -5.01 23.92
CA ASP A 207 13.65 -4.84 24.88
C ASP A 207 12.31 -5.20 24.24
N LEU A 208 11.85 -6.44 24.52
CA LEU A 208 10.58 -6.97 24.02
C LEU A 208 9.36 -6.23 24.58
N THR A 209 9.44 -5.67 25.79
CA THR A 209 8.34 -4.93 26.41
C THR A 209 8.13 -3.61 25.69
N ARG A 210 9.21 -2.84 25.45
CA ARG A 210 9.15 -1.61 24.65
C ARG A 210 8.67 -1.89 23.23
N LEU A 211 9.13 -2.98 22.62
CA LEU A 211 8.69 -3.40 21.30
C LEU A 211 7.17 -3.65 21.28
N ARG A 212 6.65 -4.39 22.25
CA ARG A 212 5.20 -4.67 22.41
C ARG A 212 4.39 -3.38 22.57
N GLU A 213 4.83 -2.49 23.44
CA GLU A 213 4.16 -1.21 23.70
C GLU A 213 4.15 -0.32 22.46
N GLN A 214 5.26 -0.24 21.73
CA GLN A 214 5.34 0.53 20.50
C GLN A 214 4.48 -0.08 19.39
N LEU A 215 4.46 -1.40 19.22
CA LEU A 215 3.60 -2.08 18.25
C LEU A 215 2.12 -1.84 18.56
N ALA A 216 1.71 -2.00 19.81
CA ALA A 216 0.35 -1.73 20.25
C ALA A 216 -0.03 -0.26 19.99
N ALA A 217 0.86 0.68 20.33
CA ALA A 217 0.66 2.10 20.05
C ALA A 217 0.54 2.38 18.54
N LEU A 218 1.38 1.79 17.69
CA LEU A 218 1.33 1.97 16.25
C LEU A 218 0.02 1.44 15.65
N LEU A 219 -0.43 0.24 16.05
CA LEU A 219 -1.69 -0.34 15.58
C LEU A 219 -2.92 0.47 16.04
N LEU A 220 -2.92 0.95 17.29
CA LEU A 220 -3.99 1.80 17.82
C LEU A 220 -4.01 3.20 17.19
N MET A 221 -2.85 3.85 17.11
CA MET A 221 -2.72 5.18 16.52
C MET A 221 -3.05 5.18 15.03
N LYS A 222 -2.73 4.08 14.33
CA LYS A 222 -3.14 3.86 12.95
C LYS A 222 -4.67 3.88 12.84
N GLN A 223 -5.38 3.14 13.69
CA GLN A 223 -6.84 3.13 13.67
C GLN A 223 -7.45 4.51 13.96
N LEU A 224 -6.90 5.24 14.93
CA LEU A 224 -7.43 6.55 15.32
C LEU A 224 -7.14 7.62 14.26
N THR A 225 -5.89 7.70 13.80
CA THR A 225 -5.44 8.77 12.90
C THR A 225 -5.84 8.49 11.45
N GLY A 226 -5.79 7.23 11.02
CA GLY A 226 -6.17 6.77 9.67
C GLY A 226 -7.63 7.10 9.38
N ASN A 227 -8.56 6.49 10.11
CA ASN A 227 -9.99 6.74 9.92
C ASN A 227 -10.37 8.23 10.02
N PHE A 228 -9.76 8.95 10.96
CA PHE A 228 -10.03 10.37 11.14
C PHE A 228 -9.56 11.19 9.93
N LYS A 229 -8.34 10.95 9.46
CA LYS A 229 -7.74 11.71 8.35
C LYS A 229 -8.29 11.30 6.98
N GLU A 230 -8.63 10.03 6.80
CA GLU A 230 -9.02 9.47 5.51
C GLU A 230 -10.53 9.58 5.23
N SER A 231 -11.35 9.50 6.27
CA SER A 231 -12.81 9.50 6.12
C SER A 231 -13.46 10.72 6.76
N LEU A 232 -13.16 11.01 8.03
CA LEU A 232 -13.91 12.04 8.77
C LEU A 232 -13.52 13.48 8.37
N VAL A 233 -12.23 13.80 8.31
CA VAL A 233 -11.72 15.12 7.89
C VAL A 233 -12.18 15.50 6.49
N PRO A 234 -12.03 14.68 5.45
CA PRO A 234 -12.44 15.07 4.12
C PRO A 234 -13.97 15.14 4.00
N TYR A 235 -14.71 14.33 4.76
CA TYR A 235 -16.16 14.47 4.85
C TYR A 235 -16.62 15.80 5.46
N LEU A 236 -16.03 16.19 6.59
CA LEU A 236 -16.30 17.48 7.24
C LEU A 236 -15.95 18.64 6.29
N LYS A 237 -14.78 18.57 5.65
CA LYS A 237 -14.34 19.56 4.65
C LYS A 237 -15.33 19.64 3.49
N LYS A 238 -15.80 18.50 2.97
CA LYS A 238 -16.80 18.44 1.90
C LYS A 238 -18.13 19.06 2.35
N ARG A 239 -18.63 18.74 3.54
CA ARG A 239 -19.87 19.33 4.06
C ARG A 239 -19.75 20.86 4.21
N LEU A 240 -18.62 21.35 4.70
CA LEU A 240 -18.36 22.79 4.79
C LEU A 240 -18.27 23.43 3.39
N GLN A 241 -17.61 22.77 2.44
CA GLN A 241 -17.53 23.24 1.04
C GLN A 241 -18.90 23.27 0.35
N GLN A 242 -19.75 22.26 0.58
CA GLN A 242 -21.11 22.22 0.06
C GLN A 242 -21.98 23.31 0.68
N ALA A 243 -21.89 23.52 2.00
CA ALA A 243 -22.58 24.61 2.68
C ALA A 243 -22.15 25.97 2.11
N LYS A 244 -20.83 26.18 1.94
CA LYS A 244 -20.30 27.40 1.32
C LYS A 244 -20.80 27.58 -0.12
N LEU A 245 -20.77 26.53 -0.95
CA LEU A 245 -21.26 26.59 -2.33
C LEU A 245 -22.76 26.93 -2.37
N SER A 246 -23.57 26.33 -1.50
CA SER A 246 -25.00 26.64 -1.42
C SER A 246 -25.26 28.09 -1.01
N HIS A 247 -24.45 28.61 -0.07
CA HIS A 247 -24.55 30.00 0.35
C HIS A 247 -24.10 30.96 -0.75
N ASP A 248 -23.01 30.66 -1.46
CA ASP A 248 -22.51 31.50 -2.55
C ASP A 248 -23.51 31.51 -3.73
N LEU A 249 -24.07 30.35 -4.10
CA LEU A 249 -25.02 30.23 -5.21
C LEU A 249 -26.39 30.87 -4.89
N PHE A 250 -27.01 30.52 -3.76
CA PHE A 250 -28.36 30.98 -3.42
C PHE A 250 -28.38 32.30 -2.65
N GLY A 251 -27.31 32.63 -1.93
CA GLY A 251 -27.14 33.93 -1.27
C GLY A 251 -26.87 35.06 -2.28
N ALA A 252 -26.15 34.77 -3.38
CA ALA A 252 -26.00 35.72 -4.48
C ALA A 252 -27.34 35.96 -5.21
N LEU A 253 -28.10 34.89 -5.50
CA LEU A 253 -29.44 34.98 -6.12
C LEU A 253 -30.44 35.81 -5.29
N LYS A 254 -30.29 35.83 -3.96
CA LYS A 254 -31.16 36.63 -3.08
C LYS A 254 -30.87 38.14 -3.16
N LYS A 255 -29.67 38.54 -3.58
CA LYS A 255 -29.23 39.94 -3.56
C LYS A 255 -29.78 40.78 -4.73
N ASP A 256 -30.25 40.14 -5.80
CA ASP A 256 -30.77 40.81 -7.00
C ASP A 256 -32.28 41.10 -6.99
N LYS A 257 -33.04 40.67 -5.97
CA LYS A 257 -34.44 41.10 -5.78
C LYS A 257 -34.51 42.29 -4.82
N SER A 258 -34.11 43.49 -5.29
CA SER A 258 -34.60 44.74 -4.71
C SER A 258 -35.93 45.12 -5.41
N PRO A 259 -36.92 45.66 -4.69
CA PRO A 259 -38.26 45.87 -5.24
C PRO A 259 -38.27 47.13 -6.11
N LYS A 260 -38.65 46.99 -7.39
CA LYS A 260 -39.12 48.13 -8.17
C LYS A 260 -40.64 48.21 -8.02
N ASP A 261 -41.06 49.16 -7.18
CA ASP A 261 -42.39 49.75 -7.20
C ASP A 261 -42.66 50.44 -8.55
N GLY A 262 -43.92 50.42 -9.00
CA GLY A 262 -44.47 51.45 -9.89
C GLY A 262 -45.04 51.00 -11.24
N GLN A 263 -46.36 50.77 -11.25
CA GLN A 263 -47.39 51.19 -12.23
C GLN A 263 -47.20 51.09 -13.77
N GLU A 264 -48.23 50.46 -14.38
CA GLU A 264 -48.94 50.82 -15.65
C GLU A 264 -48.14 50.76 -16.97
N SER A 265 -48.65 50.41 -18.16
CA SER A 265 -49.95 50.08 -18.74
C SER A 265 -49.71 49.40 -20.12
N TYR A 266 -50.75 48.80 -20.70
CA TYR A 266 -50.79 48.22 -22.06
C TYR A 266 -50.62 49.26 -23.19
N ASP A 267 -49.87 48.96 -24.26
CA ASP A 267 -50.39 48.68 -25.64
C ASP A 267 -49.31 48.63 -26.75
N SER A 268 -49.53 47.67 -27.67
CA SER A 268 -49.27 47.53 -29.12
C SER A 268 -47.95 47.90 -29.85
N ASP A 269 -47.58 46.93 -30.71
CA ASP A 269 -47.15 46.99 -32.13
C ASP A 269 -45.67 46.92 -32.57
N ASP A 270 -45.44 45.81 -33.30
CA ASP A 270 -44.70 45.55 -34.55
C ASP A 270 -43.19 45.81 -34.79
N SER A 271 -42.64 44.80 -35.50
CA SER A 271 -41.53 44.77 -36.47
C SER A 271 -40.10 44.38 -36.04
N ASP A 272 -39.74 43.17 -36.51
CA ASP A 272 -38.55 42.72 -37.25
C ASP A 272 -37.11 42.90 -36.75
N ASP A 273 -36.38 41.80 -36.96
CA ASP A 273 -34.93 41.60 -37.16
C ASP A 273 -33.96 41.78 -35.98
N GLU A 274 -33.41 40.66 -35.49
CA GLU A 274 -31.98 40.30 -35.60
C GLU A 274 -31.65 39.04 -34.77
N ILE A 275 -31.13 38.01 -35.42
CA ILE A 275 -30.51 36.85 -34.75
C ILE A 275 -29.18 37.33 -34.16
N THR A 276 -29.17 37.64 -32.87
CA THR A 276 -27.94 37.85 -32.08
C THR A 276 -27.74 36.72 -31.08
N ASP A 277 -26.60 36.06 -31.23
CA ASP A 277 -26.05 34.97 -30.43
C ASP A 277 -25.89 35.38 -28.96
N SER A 278 -26.95 35.22 -28.16
CA SER A 278 -26.92 35.52 -26.72
C SER A 278 -27.99 34.76 -25.91
N GLN A 279 -28.32 33.53 -26.31
CA GLN A 279 -29.20 32.63 -25.53
C GLN A 279 -28.41 31.51 -24.85
N ALA A 280 -27.47 31.86 -23.97
CA ALA A 280 -26.80 30.91 -23.09
C ALA A 280 -27.10 31.13 -21.60
N GLY A 281 -28.20 31.81 -21.26
CA GLY A 281 -28.39 32.29 -19.88
C GLY A 281 -29.82 32.44 -19.36
N GLN A 282 -30.85 31.92 -20.04
CA GLN A 282 -32.23 32.01 -19.55
C GLN A 282 -32.95 30.70 -19.84
N ASP A 283 -32.94 29.80 -18.87
CA ASP A 283 -34.01 28.81 -18.61
C ASP A 283 -33.60 27.93 -17.42
N LEU A 284 -33.82 28.43 -16.20
CA LEU A 284 -33.92 27.57 -15.02
C LEU A 284 -35.21 27.99 -14.27
N PRO A 285 -36.25 27.15 -14.23
CA PRO A 285 -37.48 27.46 -13.53
C PRO A 285 -37.22 27.65 -12.03
N ASP A 286 -37.91 28.61 -11.43
CA ASP A 286 -37.78 29.12 -10.03
C ASP A 286 -38.17 28.09 -8.94
N GLY A 287 -37.96 26.80 -9.20
CA GLY A 287 -38.44 25.68 -8.37
C GLY A 287 -37.36 24.77 -7.78
N ASP A 288 -36.10 24.80 -8.25
CA ASP A 288 -35.11 23.83 -7.77
C ASP A 288 -33.78 24.47 -7.33
N ARG A 289 -33.76 24.94 -6.07
CA ARG A 289 -32.55 25.38 -5.38
C ARG A 289 -31.65 24.21 -4.99
N ARG A 290 -31.25 23.38 -5.96
CA ARG A 290 -30.35 22.24 -5.78
C ARG A 290 -29.09 22.45 -6.61
N ILE A 291 -27.94 22.37 -5.95
CA ILE A 291 -26.63 22.38 -6.63
C ILE A 291 -26.59 21.17 -7.58
N SER A 292 -26.19 21.41 -8.83
CA SER A 292 -26.06 20.33 -9.82
C SER A 292 -25.04 19.29 -9.36
N GLN A 293 -25.33 18.01 -9.62
CA GLN A 293 -24.45 16.90 -9.26
C GLN A 293 -23.03 17.09 -9.83
N VAL A 294 -22.93 17.60 -11.05
CA VAL A 294 -21.64 17.84 -11.73
C VAL A 294 -20.80 18.86 -10.96
N GLU A 295 -21.40 19.95 -10.48
CA GLU A 295 -20.69 20.98 -9.71
C GLU A 295 -20.17 20.44 -8.38
N VAL A 296 -20.95 19.55 -7.74
CA VAL A 296 -20.53 18.88 -6.51
C VAL A 296 -19.35 17.94 -6.79
N GLU A 297 -19.45 17.09 -7.81
CA GLU A 297 -18.42 16.12 -8.18
C GLU A 297 -17.11 16.80 -8.62
N CYS A 298 -17.18 17.88 -9.41
CA CYS A 298 -16.01 18.66 -9.83
C CYS A 298 -15.20 19.21 -8.65
N LYS A 299 -15.82 19.44 -7.48
CA LYS A 299 -15.15 19.91 -6.26
C LYS A 299 -14.65 18.78 -5.36
N MET A 300 -15.03 17.53 -5.61
CA MET A 300 -14.52 16.38 -4.86
C MET A 300 -13.06 16.07 -5.22
N GLY A 301 -12.35 15.38 -4.33
CA GLY A 301 -10.98 14.94 -4.58
C GLY A 301 -10.92 13.82 -5.62
N LYS A 302 -9.85 13.77 -6.41
CA LYS A 302 -9.55 12.63 -7.29
C LYS A 302 -8.97 11.48 -6.47
N TYR A 303 -9.26 10.25 -6.87
CA TYR A 303 -8.63 9.07 -6.31
C TYR A 303 -7.24 8.87 -6.96
N ASP A 304 -6.18 8.94 -6.15
CA ASP A 304 -4.78 8.82 -6.60
C ASP A 304 -4.33 7.36 -6.85
N GLY A 305 -5.28 6.43 -7.01
CA GLY A 305 -5.04 5.00 -7.13
C GLY A 305 -4.91 4.26 -5.80
N THR A 306 -4.73 2.94 -5.89
CA THR A 306 -4.82 1.98 -4.77
C THR A 306 -3.54 1.85 -3.94
N PHE A 307 -2.47 2.59 -4.29
CA PHE A 307 -1.16 2.45 -3.64
C PHE A 307 -1.22 2.66 -2.13
N LYS A 308 -1.91 3.71 -1.67
CA LYS A 308 -1.99 4.04 -0.24
C LYS A 308 -2.76 2.96 0.52
N ASP A 309 -3.88 2.50 -0.03
CA ASP A 309 -4.76 1.50 0.58
C ASP A 309 -4.05 0.13 0.67
N TYR A 310 -3.34 -0.31 -0.38
CA TYR A 310 -2.53 -1.52 -0.32
C TYR A 310 -1.30 -1.39 0.58
N LEU A 311 -0.62 -0.23 0.56
CA LEU A 311 0.53 0.03 1.44
C LEU A 311 0.11 -0.10 2.91
N GLU A 312 -1.08 0.39 3.22
CA GLU A 312 -1.64 0.31 4.55
C GLU A 312 -1.82 -1.14 5.03
N MET A 313 -2.40 -1.98 4.18
CA MET A 313 -2.57 -3.41 4.45
C MET A 313 -1.23 -4.15 4.51
N PHE A 314 -0.29 -3.79 3.64
CA PHE A 314 1.07 -4.35 3.63
C PHE A 314 1.83 -4.08 4.94
N ILE A 315 1.80 -2.83 5.43
CA ILE A 315 2.47 -2.48 6.69
C ILE A 315 1.83 -3.23 7.87
N GLN A 316 0.50 -3.36 7.88
CA GLN A 316 -0.22 -4.10 8.92
C GLN A 316 0.10 -5.59 8.90
N PHE A 317 0.17 -6.19 7.71
CA PHE A 317 0.65 -7.57 7.55
C PHE A 317 2.06 -7.73 8.11
N GLY A 318 2.96 -6.76 7.87
CA GLY A 318 4.30 -6.75 8.45
C GLY A 318 4.31 -6.64 9.99
N TYR A 319 3.48 -5.78 10.59
CA TYR A 319 3.38 -5.68 12.07
C TYR A 319 2.88 -6.98 12.71
N VAL A 320 1.96 -7.69 12.07
CA VAL A 320 1.45 -8.98 12.55
C VAL A 320 2.50 -10.09 12.39
N THR A 321 3.19 -10.13 11.25
CA THR A 321 4.06 -11.27 10.91
C THR A 321 5.50 -11.13 11.39
N LEU A 322 6.14 -9.96 11.28
CA LEU A 322 7.55 -9.78 11.64
C LEU A 322 7.79 -9.92 13.15
N PHE A 323 6.90 -9.35 13.97
CA PHE A 323 7.05 -9.28 15.43
C PHE A 323 6.01 -10.12 16.18
N SER A 324 5.44 -11.10 15.49
CA SER A 324 4.42 -12.02 15.99
C SER A 324 4.70 -12.56 17.39
N PRO A 325 5.94 -12.95 17.74
CA PRO A 325 6.19 -13.56 19.03
C PRO A 325 6.18 -12.52 20.16
N ALA A 326 6.63 -11.29 19.90
CA ALA A 326 6.61 -10.22 20.90
C ALA A 326 5.21 -9.69 21.20
N PHE A 327 4.29 -9.74 20.23
CA PHE A 327 2.92 -9.26 20.42
C PHE A 327 1.88 -10.12 19.68
N PRO A 328 1.52 -11.30 20.21
CA PRO A 328 0.54 -12.20 19.57
C PRO A 328 -0.85 -11.57 19.36
N LEU A 329 -1.25 -10.63 20.23
CA LEU A 329 -2.51 -9.90 20.13
C LEU A 329 -2.56 -8.96 18.91
N ALA A 330 -1.43 -8.69 18.24
CA ALA A 330 -1.40 -7.86 17.02
C ALA A 330 -2.40 -8.32 15.97
N ALA A 331 -2.56 -9.64 15.80
CA ALA A 331 -3.50 -10.22 14.85
C ALA A 331 -4.97 -9.86 15.19
N ALA A 332 -5.34 -9.88 16.47
CA ALA A 332 -6.68 -9.52 16.91
C ALA A 332 -6.98 -8.02 16.65
N PHE A 333 -6.01 -7.14 16.97
CA PHE A 333 -6.11 -5.71 16.64
C PHE A 333 -6.23 -5.49 15.13
N ALA A 334 -5.46 -6.23 14.33
CA ALA A 334 -5.51 -6.16 12.88
C ALA A 334 -6.88 -6.58 12.32
N VAL A 335 -7.52 -7.61 12.89
CA VAL A 335 -8.87 -8.03 12.47
C VAL A 335 -9.91 -6.95 12.76
N VAL A 336 -9.91 -6.38 13.96
CA VAL A 336 -10.82 -5.28 14.33
C VAL A 336 -10.60 -4.07 13.41
N SER A 337 -9.33 -3.75 13.16
CA SER A 337 -8.93 -2.68 12.24
C SER A 337 -9.50 -2.92 10.84
N ASN A 338 -9.31 -4.11 10.27
CA ASN A 338 -9.81 -4.46 8.93
C ASN A 338 -11.33 -4.39 8.81
N PHE A 339 -12.09 -4.75 9.86
CA PHE A 339 -13.55 -4.63 9.84
C PHE A 339 -14.02 -3.19 9.70
N ILE A 340 -13.34 -2.27 10.40
CA ILE A 340 -13.61 -0.84 10.29
C ILE A 340 -13.14 -0.33 8.93
N GLU A 341 -11.97 -0.78 8.46
CA GLU A 341 -11.36 -0.32 7.22
C GLU A 341 -12.24 -0.62 6.00
N ILE A 342 -12.83 -1.82 5.92
CA ILE A 342 -13.79 -2.18 4.85
C ILE A 342 -14.92 -1.14 4.73
N ARG A 343 -15.40 -0.60 5.86
CA ARG A 343 -16.47 0.40 5.89
C ARG A 343 -15.95 1.82 5.64
N SER A 344 -14.78 2.15 6.19
CA SER A 344 -14.10 3.43 5.99
C SER A 344 -13.76 3.65 4.52
N ASP A 345 -13.15 2.67 3.87
CA ASP A 345 -12.79 2.71 2.45
C ASP A 345 -14.02 2.78 1.55
N ALA A 346 -15.07 2.00 1.85
CA ALA A 346 -16.34 2.11 1.12
C ALA A 346 -16.93 3.52 1.23
N PHE A 347 -16.88 4.13 2.42
CA PHE A 347 -17.34 5.49 2.64
C PHE A 347 -16.49 6.53 1.88
N LYS A 348 -15.16 6.38 1.90
CA LYS A 348 -14.20 7.20 1.15
C LYS A 348 -14.53 7.19 -0.35
N MET A 349 -14.77 6.02 -0.92
CA MET A 349 -15.09 5.87 -2.35
C MET A 349 -16.48 6.38 -2.73
N CYS A 350 -17.49 6.22 -1.84
CA CYS A 350 -18.86 6.64 -2.16
C CYS A 350 -19.15 8.11 -1.88
N TYR A 351 -18.53 8.70 -0.85
CA TYR A 351 -18.92 10.02 -0.34
C TYR A 351 -17.81 11.06 -0.33
N VAL A 352 -16.55 10.70 -0.51
CA VAL A 352 -15.43 11.66 -0.42
C VAL A 352 -14.82 11.97 -1.79
N LEU A 353 -14.66 10.95 -2.63
CA LEU A 353 -13.91 11.03 -3.87
C LEU A 353 -14.82 11.10 -5.10
N GLN A 354 -14.26 11.61 -6.19
CA GLN A 354 -14.81 11.44 -7.53
C GLN A 354 -14.78 9.97 -7.93
N ARG A 355 -15.75 9.53 -8.74
CA ARG A 355 -15.77 8.18 -9.28
C ARG A 355 -14.51 7.94 -10.12
N PRO A 356 -13.63 6.97 -9.76
CA PRO A 356 -12.46 6.67 -10.56
C PRO A 356 -12.85 5.96 -11.86
N PHE A 357 -11.97 6.03 -12.86
CA PHE A 357 -12.09 5.21 -14.06
C PHE A 357 -11.80 3.74 -13.71
N GLY A 358 -12.60 2.84 -14.28
CA GLY A 358 -12.43 1.41 -14.06
C GLY A 358 -11.26 0.86 -14.87
N GLU A 359 -10.25 0.34 -14.17
CA GLU A 359 -9.10 -0.34 -14.77
C GLU A 359 -9.26 -1.86 -14.60
N ARG A 360 -8.94 -2.63 -15.65
CA ARG A 360 -8.97 -4.08 -15.59
C ARG A 360 -7.67 -4.58 -14.97
N ALA A 361 -7.77 -5.37 -13.90
CA ALA A 361 -6.64 -6.02 -13.25
C ALA A 361 -6.89 -7.53 -13.12
N GLN A 362 -5.83 -8.31 -13.19
CA GLN A 362 -5.88 -9.78 -13.06
C GLN A 362 -5.47 -10.24 -11.65
N SER A 363 -4.65 -9.43 -10.98
CA SER A 363 -4.13 -9.67 -9.64
C SER A 363 -3.91 -8.34 -8.91
N ILE A 364 -3.40 -8.44 -7.68
CA ILE A 364 -2.93 -7.27 -6.92
C ILE A 364 -1.56 -6.76 -7.40
N GLY A 365 -1.02 -7.33 -8.47
CA GLY A 365 0.28 -6.96 -9.04
C GLY A 365 1.45 -7.26 -8.10
N VAL A 366 2.44 -6.37 -8.08
CA VAL A 366 3.68 -6.54 -7.29
C VAL A 366 3.44 -6.55 -5.77
N TRP A 367 2.24 -6.19 -5.31
CA TRP A 367 1.87 -6.34 -3.91
C TRP A 367 1.90 -7.81 -3.45
N GLN A 368 1.61 -8.77 -4.35
CA GLN A 368 1.74 -10.20 -4.05
C GLN A 368 3.20 -10.55 -3.73
N ASP A 369 4.11 -10.19 -4.64
CA ASP A 369 5.55 -10.43 -4.48
C ASP A 369 6.09 -9.75 -3.21
N ALA A 370 5.63 -8.54 -2.93
CA ALA A 370 5.98 -7.80 -1.73
C ALA A 370 5.54 -8.52 -0.44
N MET A 371 4.30 -9.00 -0.38
CA MET A 371 3.80 -9.74 0.78
C MET A 371 4.49 -11.10 0.94
N GLU A 372 4.83 -11.79 -0.15
CA GLU A 372 5.62 -13.01 -0.11
C GLU A 372 7.03 -12.77 0.44
N LEU A 373 7.70 -11.69 0.00
CA LEU A 373 8.98 -11.28 0.54
C LEU A 373 8.87 -10.93 2.04
N MET A 374 7.82 -10.22 2.45
CA MET A 374 7.54 -9.96 3.86
C MET A 374 7.37 -11.25 4.65
N GLY A 375 6.72 -12.27 4.09
CA GLY A 375 6.59 -13.59 4.70
C GLY A 375 7.94 -14.29 4.90
N VAL A 376 8.86 -14.19 3.95
CA VAL A 376 10.24 -14.70 4.12
C VAL A 376 11.00 -13.91 5.18
N LEU A 377 10.94 -12.57 5.13
CA LEU A 377 11.57 -11.70 6.14
C LEU A 377 11.03 -11.97 7.54
N SER A 378 9.73 -12.26 7.66
CA SER A 378 9.10 -12.67 8.92
C SER A 378 9.77 -13.91 9.50
N ILE A 379 10.03 -14.96 8.71
CA ILE A 379 10.73 -16.16 9.20
C ILE A 379 12.09 -15.79 9.80
N ILE A 380 12.88 -14.99 9.07
CA ILE A 380 14.22 -14.56 9.49
C ILE A 380 14.15 -13.77 10.80
N VAL A 381 13.26 -12.78 10.87
CA VAL A 381 13.10 -11.91 12.05
C VAL A 381 12.60 -12.70 13.27
N ASN A 382 11.64 -13.59 13.08
CA ASN A 382 11.10 -14.42 14.17
C ASN A 382 12.19 -15.36 14.71
N CYS A 383 12.97 -16.00 13.84
CA CYS A 383 14.10 -16.85 14.25
C CYS A 383 15.17 -16.03 14.99
N ALA A 384 15.56 -14.87 14.45
CA ALA A 384 16.54 -14.03 15.11
C ALA A 384 16.05 -13.55 16.49
N MET A 385 14.78 -13.18 16.63
CA MET A 385 14.18 -12.81 17.92
C MET A 385 14.20 -13.94 18.94
N ILE A 386 13.83 -15.16 18.55
CA ILE A 386 13.89 -16.35 19.43
C ILE A 386 15.33 -16.63 19.86
N GLY A 387 16.31 -16.47 18.96
CA GLY A 387 17.72 -16.72 19.26
C GLY A 387 18.33 -15.76 20.28
N MET A 388 17.91 -14.49 20.26
CA MET A 388 18.44 -13.48 21.19
C MET A 388 17.60 -13.28 22.44
N SER A 389 16.37 -13.80 22.49
CA SER A 389 15.47 -13.58 23.64
C SER A 389 15.91 -14.33 24.91
N GLY A 390 16.96 -15.16 24.85
CA GLY A 390 17.45 -15.94 25.98
C GLY A 390 16.65 -17.22 26.25
N HIS A 391 15.52 -17.42 25.58
CA HIS A 391 14.58 -18.51 25.86
C HIS A 391 15.21 -19.89 25.63
N ILE A 392 16.06 -20.02 24.60
CA ILE A 392 16.76 -21.27 24.30
C ILE A 392 17.79 -21.60 25.38
N GLN A 393 18.52 -20.60 25.87
CA GLN A 393 19.47 -20.78 26.96
C GLN A 393 18.77 -21.11 28.28
N HIS A 394 17.51 -20.67 28.47
CA HIS A 394 16.69 -21.11 29.60
C HIS A 394 16.28 -22.58 29.50
N ILE A 395 15.91 -23.06 28.30
CA ILE A 395 15.52 -24.47 28.07
C ILE A 395 16.75 -25.39 28.13
N TYR A 396 17.89 -24.94 27.59
CA TYR A 396 19.15 -25.68 27.53
C TYR A 396 20.30 -24.86 28.14
N PRO A 397 20.50 -24.89 29.47
CA PRO A 397 21.44 -24.00 30.15
C PRO A 397 22.92 -24.21 29.79
N ASN A 398 23.29 -25.39 29.28
CA ASN A 398 24.68 -25.71 28.90
C ASN A 398 24.99 -25.45 27.42
N ILE A 399 24.06 -24.86 26.66
CA ILE A 399 24.26 -24.60 25.23
C ILE A 399 25.20 -23.41 25.01
N SER A 400 26.17 -23.57 24.12
CA SER A 400 27.04 -22.48 23.71
C SER A 400 26.31 -21.50 22.78
N ILE A 401 26.79 -20.25 22.72
CA ILE A 401 26.22 -19.22 21.82
C ILE A 401 26.31 -19.68 20.35
N ILE A 402 27.40 -20.36 19.98
CA ILE A 402 27.61 -20.87 18.62
C ILE A 402 26.57 -21.93 18.29
N GLU A 403 26.30 -22.86 19.21
CA GLU A 403 25.26 -23.88 19.05
C GLU A 403 23.87 -23.27 18.94
N VAL A 404 23.56 -22.21 19.69
CA VAL A 404 22.29 -21.47 19.55
C VAL A 404 22.17 -20.85 18.16
N ILE A 405 23.21 -20.18 17.66
CA ILE A 405 23.19 -19.57 16.33
C ILE A 405 23.00 -20.65 15.25
N LEU A 406 23.74 -21.76 15.33
CA LEU A 406 23.61 -22.88 14.40
C LEU A 406 22.20 -23.49 14.43
N LEU A 407 21.63 -23.67 15.62
CA LEU A 407 20.27 -24.16 15.81
C LEU A 407 19.24 -23.22 15.17
N MET A 408 19.41 -21.90 15.33
CA MET A 408 18.49 -20.91 14.76
C MET A 408 18.59 -20.83 13.24
N VAL A 409 19.80 -20.89 12.68
CA VAL A 409 19.99 -20.95 11.23
C VAL A 409 19.39 -22.23 10.66
N LEU A 410 19.55 -23.37 11.34
CA LEU A 410 18.93 -24.63 10.93
C LEU A 410 17.39 -24.52 10.95
N LEU A 411 16.82 -23.99 12.03
CA LEU A 411 15.38 -23.77 12.16
C LEU A 411 14.87 -22.83 11.06
N GLU A 412 15.58 -21.75 10.77
CA GLU A 412 15.27 -20.81 9.71
C GLU A 412 15.17 -21.52 8.35
N HIS A 413 16.16 -22.34 7.99
CA HIS A 413 16.15 -23.10 6.73
C HIS A 413 15.00 -24.10 6.67
N ILE A 414 14.68 -24.76 7.78
CA ILE A 414 13.53 -25.68 7.86
C ILE A 414 12.22 -24.92 7.61
N LEU A 415 12.05 -23.75 8.22
CA LEU A 415 10.84 -22.93 8.05
C LEU A 415 10.73 -22.33 6.64
N ILE A 416 11.84 -21.91 6.04
CA ILE A 416 11.88 -21.45 4.64
C ILE A 416 11.53 -22.61 3.70
N ALA A 417 12.12 -23.80 3.91
CA ALA A 417 11.79 -24.99 3.15
C ALA A 417 10.31 -25.37 3.31
N LEU A 418 9.76 -25.27 4.52
CA LEU A 418 8.34 -25.50 4.78
C LEU A 418 7.45 -24.51 4.02
N LYS A 419 7.78 -23.20 4.05
CA LYS A 419 7.05 -22.18 3.29
C LYS A 419 7.02 -22.53 1.80
N TYR A 420 8.17 -22.78 1.19
CA TYR A 420 8.24 -23.10 -0.23
C TYR A 420 7.63 -24.47 -0.54
N GLY A 421 7.68 -25.42 0.39
CA GLY A 421 6.96 -26.69 0.29
C GLY A 421 5.44 -26.50 0.24
N ILE A 422 4.88 -25.60 1.06
CA ILE A 422 3.46 -25.22 1.00
C ILE A 422 3.13 -24.54 -0.33
N SER A 423 3.96 -23.58 -0.76
CA SER A 423 3.79 -22.90 -2.06
C SER A 423 3.86 -23.86 -3.24
N TYR A 424 4.69 -24.90 -3.17
CA TYR A 424 4.75 -25.93 -4.20
C TYR A 424 3.54 -26.87 -4.18
N ALA A 425 3.04 -27.21 -2.98
CA ALA A 425 1.92 -28.13 -2.81
C ALA A 425 0.56 -27.53 -3.21
N ILE A 426 0.40 -26.20 -3.12
CA ILE A 426 -0.84 -25.50 -3.41
C ILE A 426 -0.72 -24.81 -4.77
N PRO A 427 -1.42 -25.27 -5.83
CA PRO A 427 -1.34 -24.63 -7.13
C PRO A 427 -1.99 -23.24 -7.12
N ASP A 428 -1.33 -22.25 -7.73
CA ASP A 428 -1.78 -20.85 -7.80
C ASP A 428 -3.15 -20.70 -8.47
N VAL A 429 -3.46 -21.55 -9.45
CA VAL A 429 -4.73 -21.53 -10.18
C VAL A 429 -5.55 -22.78 -9.81
N PRO A 430 -6.83 -22.62 -9.42
CA PRO A 430 -7.72 -23.76 -9.22
C PRO A 430 -7.91 -24.61 -10.50
N GLU A 431 -7.91 -25.93 -10.35
CA GLU A 431 -8.05 -26.91 -11.45
C GLU A 431 -9.28 -26.66 -12.34
N TRP A 432 -10.42 -26.26 -11.77
CA TRP A 432 -11.62 -25.97 -12.55
C TRP A 432 -11.45 -24.76 -13.49
N ILE A 433 -10.57 -23.81 -13.15
CA ILE A 433 -10.22 -22.67 -14.00
C ILE A 433 -9.28 -23.14 -15.10
N GLU A 434 -8.24 -23.91 -14.76
CA GLU A 434 -7.31 -24.48 -15.74
C GLU A 434 -8.07 -25.27 -16.80
N ASN A 435 -9.00 -26.13 -16.38
CA ASN A 435 -9.86 -26.89 -17.30
C ASN A 435 -10.74 -25.99 -18.18
N LYS A 436 -11.25 -24.87 -17.66
CA LYS A 436 -12.05 -23.92 -18.45
C LYS A 436 -11.18 -23.13 -19.44
N MET A 437 -10.01 -22.65 -19.02
CA MET A 437 -9.07 -21.95 -19.89
C MET A 437 -8.58 -22.89 -21.00
N ALA A 438 -8.27 -24.14 -20.66
CA ALA A 438 -7.88 -25.16 -21.64
C ALA A 438 -8.98 -25.42 -22.67
N LYS A 439 -10.26 -25.48 -22.24
CA LYS A 439 -11.40 -25.60 -23.16
C LYS A 439 -11.53 -24.38 -24.09
N ILE A 440 -11.40 -23.16 -23.55
CA ILE A 440 -11.46 -21.92 -24.35
C ILE A 440 -10.32 -21.89 -25.37
N GLU A 441 -9.11 -22.24 -24.96
CA GLU A 441 -7.94 -22.28 -25.83
C GLU A 441 -8.06 -23.36 -26.92
N PHE A 442 -8.59 -24.53 -26.58
CA PHE A 442 -8.90 -25.58 -27.55
C PHE A 442 -9.89 -25.09 -28.61
N GLN A 443 -10.98 -24.43 -28.19
CA GLN A 443 -11.97 -23.85 -29.09
C GLN A 443 -11.38 -22.75 -29.99
N ARG A 444 -10.51 -21.87 -29.45
CA ARG A 444 -9.79 -20.86 -30.24
C ARG A 444 -8.98 -21.51 -31.37
N ARG A 445 -8.26 -22.60 -31.06
CA ARG A 445 -7.47 -23.35 -32.06
C ARG A 445 -8.33 -24.05 -33.10
N GLU A 446 -9.46 -24.63 -32.70
CA GLU A 446 -10.39 -25.27 -33.62
C GLU A 446 -11.06 -24.27 -34.58
N ALA A 447 -11.43 -23.09 -34.06
CA ALA A 447 -11.94 -21.98 -34.86
C ALA A 447 -10.89 -21.51 -35.89
N LEU A 448 -9.63 -21.34 -35.50
CA LEU A 448 -8.54 -21.00 -36.41
C LEU A 448 -8.36 -22.04 -37.52
N LYS A 449 -8.30 -23.33 -37.18
CA LYS A 449 -8.22 -24.41 -38.19
C LYS A 449 -9.40 -24.40 -39.16
N THR A 450 -10.60 -24.10 -38.67
CA THR A 450 -11.80 -24.02 -39.51
C THR A 450 -11.75 -22.83 -40.45
N LEU A 451 -11.30 -21.68 -39.96
CA LEU A 451 -11.08 -20.48 -40.76
C LEU A 451 -10.03 -20.75 -41.86
N GLU A 452 -8.89 -21.33 -41.52
CA GLU A 452 -7.84 -21.68 -42.49
C GLU A 452 -8.36 -22.62 -43.59
N LYS A 453 -9.11 -23.67 -43.23
CA LYS A 453 -9.75 -24.57 -44.20
C LYS A 453 -10.70 -23.84 -45.13
N ASN A 454 -11.51 -22.93 -44.60
CA ASN A 454 -12.47 -22.14 -45.39
C ASN A 454 -11.77 -21.14 -46.31
N PHE A 455 -10.66 -20.54 -45.87
CA PHE A 455 -9.84 -19.65 -46.71
C PHE A 455 -9.13 -20.42 -47.83
N SER A 456 -8.63 -21.64 -47.57
CA SER A 456 -8.04 -22.49 -48.60
C SER A 456 -9.06 -22.84 -49.68
N LYS A 457 -10.27 -23.27 -49.28
CA LYS A 457 -11.36 -23.62 -50.22
C LYS A 457 -11.90 -22.46 -51.05
N LYS A 458 -11.61 -21.20 -50.67
CA LYS A 458 -12.02 -20.01 -51.44
C LYS A 458 -10.95 -19.52 -52.42
N LYS A 459 -9.72 -20.02 -52.30
CA LYS A 459 -8.61 -19.68 -53.20
C LYS A 459 -8.54 -20.62 -54.41
N ASP A 460 -9.06 -21.84 -54.25
CA ASP A 460 -9.34 -22.80 -55.33
C ASP A 460 -10.72 -22.52 -55.93
#